data_AF-A0A1U7CU53-F1
#
_entry.id   AF-A0A1U7CU53-F1
#
_cell.length_a   1.000
_cell.length_b   1.000
_cell.length_c   1.000
_cell.angle_alpha   90.00
_cell.angle_beta   90.00
_cell.angle_gamma   90.00
#
_symmetry.space_group_name_H-M   'P 1'
#
loop_
_entity.id
_entity.type
_entity.pdbx_description
1 polymer ?
#
loop_
_entity_poly.entity_id
_entity_poly.type
_entity_poly.pdbx_seq_one_letter_code
_entity_poly.pdbx_strand_id
1 'polypeptide(L)'
;MSIVFFCQNCGARFDVDAHAAGKQGRCKHCGQKMVVPQAGSLASLAATPHLARAMATATAARVTADASSAEGGPDWLARMGSQAVLAPLTVDRMPGLRKPKPKLTPMDDAPDENSNPYALVEAPKTRRVSVGSSKPAGEVKILWRRQLGTIQKAFRWINETAYLISVPFIMLIFLGAMMHNRPMALLGAAVVVVLNIGRIVSGLANIVVIPFRESPLQGILFLIPPITFFYMANHWSKLRKPTQRVMGPLLTIGLVILAFTFIPSLSGKAAASGGVKGRLKATVTDLKQSIQSEAGQLKNLDLKSLAAPAPAESKPAGGSDGPGALQQLETKVQGAKEMIRNQADQIRQSAQPQ
;
A
#
# COMPACT_ATOMS: atom_id res chain seq x y z
N MET A 1 -8.04 -34.84 11.78
CA MET A 1 -6.74 -35.01 12.49
C MET A 1 -5.68 -34.31 11.67
N SER A 2 -4.78 -33.54 12.28
CA SER A 2 -3.72 -32.85 11.53
C SER A 2 -2.38 -33.58 11.67
N ILE A 3 -1.60 -33.58 10.58
CA ILE A 3 -0.29 -34.21 10.47
C ILE A 3 0.74 -33.09 10.54
N VAL A 4 1.61 -33.17 11.54
CA VAL A 4 2.74 -32.25 11.70
C VAL A 4 4.01 -32.90 11.16
N PHE A 5 4.71 -32.22 10.25
CA PHE A 5 5.98 -32.70 9.71
C PHE A 5 6.90 -31.54 9.31
N PHE A 6 8.17 -31.84 9.04
CA PHE A 6 9.18 -30.84 8.69
C PHE A 6 9.64 -31.00 7.23
N CYS A 7 9.94 -29.88 6.58
CA CYS A 7 10.54 -29.91 5.25
C CYS A 7 11.96 -30.47 5.32
N GLN A 8 12.25 -31.49 4.51
CA GLN A 8 13.57 -32.15 4.49
C GLN A 8 14.72 -31.22 4.05
N ASN A 9 14.44 -30.13 3.33
CA ASN A 9 15.47 -29.22 2.84
C ASN A 9 15.76 -28.05 3.79
N CYS A 10 14.72 -27.38 4.32
CA CYS A 10 14.88 -26.17 5.13
C CYS A 10 14.44 -26.30 6.59
N GLY A 11 13.92 -27.45 7.02
CA GLY A 11 13.48 -27.69 8.39
C GLY A 11 12.21 -26.94 8.82
N ALA A 12 11.53 -26.21 7.92
CA ALA A 12 10.29 -25.53 8.26
C ALA A 12 9.18 -26.52 8.65
N ARG A 13 8.44 -26.21 9.72
CA ARG A 13 7.34 -27.03 10.26
C ARG A 13 6.05 -26.77 9.47
N PHE A 14 5.36 -27.85 9.09
CA PHE A 14 4.07 -27.83 8.41
C PHE A 14 3.04 -28.58 9.26
N ASP A 15 1.86 -27.98 9.37
CA ASP A 15 0.67 -28.59 9.97
C ASP A 15 -0.39 -28.66 8.87
N VAL A 16 -0.74 -29.89 8.46
CA VAL A 16 -1.58 -30.13 7.29
C VAL A 16 -2.64 -31.17 7.64
N ASP A 17 -3.85 -31.02 7.10
CA ASP A 17 -4.94 -31.96 7.33
C ASP A 17 -4.57 -33.38 6.87
N ALA A 18 -5.07 -34.42 7.55
CA ALA A 18 -4.87 -35.82 7.19
C ALA A 18 -5.24 -36.14 5.73
N HIS A 19 -6.20 -35.42 5.14
CA HIS A 19 -6.57 -35.57 3.72
C HIS A 19 -5.48 -35.11 2.73
N ALA A 20 -4.44 -34.44 3.20
CA ALA A 20 -3.28 -34.07 2.39
C ALA A 20 -2.19 -35.15 2.38
N ALA A 21 -2.31 -36.19 3.21
CA ALA A 21 -1.41 -37.34 3.23
C ALA A 21 -1.19 -37.91 1.83
N GLY A 22 0.07 -38.15 1.47
CA GLY A 22 0.50 -38.70 0.17
C GLY A 22 0.45 -37.72 -1.01
N LYS A 23 -0.09 -36.51 -0.84
CA LYS A 23 -0.13 -35.51 -1.93
C LYS A 23 1.21 -34.80 -2.07
N GLN A 24 1.56 -34.48 -3.32
CA GLN A 24 2.70 -33.65 -3.64
C GLN A 24 2.37 -32.17 -3.42
N GLY A 25 3.24 -31.46 -2.69
CA GLY A 25 3.17 -30.03 -2.45
C GLY A 25 4.52 -29.35 -2.67
N ARG A 26 4.56 -28.02 -2.51
CA ARG A 26 5.80 -27.24 -2.48
C ARG A 26 5.96 -26.58 -1.13
N CYS A 27 7.18 -26.58 -0.60
CA CYS A 27 7.50 -25.88 0.65
C CYS A 27 7.27 -24.36 0.48
N LYS A 28 6.54 -23.74 1.40
CA LYS A 28 6.28 -22.28 1.38
C LYS A 28 7.54 -21.44 1.63
N HIS A 29 8.56 -22.01 2.25
CA HIS A 29 9.80 -21.31 2.58
C HIS A 29 10.88 -21.45 1.50
N CYS A 30 11.15 -22.66 1.01
CA CYS A 30 12.23 -22.92 0.06
C CYS A 30 11.76 -23.33 -1.35
N GLY A 31 10.46 -23.56 -1.57
CA GLY A 31 9.92 -23.92 -2.89
C GLY A 31 10.14 -25.38 -3.33
N GLN A 32 10.93 -26.17 -2.60
CA GLN A 32 11.21 -27.56 -2.93
C GLN A 32 9.92 -28.41 -2.98
N LYS A 33 9.82 -29.29 -3.98
CA LYS A 33 8.73 -30.27 -4.08
C LYS A 33 8.89 -31.29 -2.95
N MET A 34 7.80 -31.56 -2.23
CA MET A 34 7.77 -32.46 -1.08
C MET A 34 6.47 -33.24 -1.06
N VAL A 35 6.51 -34.47 -0.55
CA VAL A 35 5.32 -35.32 -0.37
C VAL A 35 4.92 -35.28 1.10
N VAL A 36 3.63 -35.05 1.38
CA VAL A 36 3.11 -35.11 2.75
C VAL A 36 3.14 -36.56 3.21
N PRO A 37 3.82 -36.92 4.32
CA PRO A 37 3.87 -38.30 4.80
C PRO A 37 2.47 -38.81 5.14
N GLN A 38 2.21 -40.09 4.85
CA GLN A 38 0.95 -40.72 5.26
C GLN A 38 0.94 -40.92 6.78
N ALA A 39 -0.18 -40.65 7.44
CA ALA A 39 -0.30 -40.76 8.90
C ALA A 39 0.13 -42.14 9.44
N GLY A 40 -0.12 -43.22 8.69
CA GLY A 40 0.33 -44.57 9.04
C GLY A 40 1.85 -44.77 8.99
N SER A 41 2.56 -44.08 8.09
CA SER A 41 4.02 -44.22 7.95
C SER A 41 4.80 -43.60 9.11
N LEU A 42 4.26 -42.55 9.74
CA LEU A 42 4.91 -41.90 10.89
C LEU A 42 4.85 -42.78 12.15
N ALA A 43 3.79 -43.58 12.30
CA ALA A 43 3.69 -44.56 13.39
C ALA A 43 4.73 -45.67 13.26
N SER A 44 5.02 -46.12 12.02
CA SER A 44 6.05 -47.13 11.75
C SER A 44 7.47 -46.61 11.97
N LEU A 45 7.74 -45.34 11.66
CA LEU A 45 9.03 -44.70 11.92
C LEU A 45 9.28 -44.45 13.41
N ALA A 46 8.25 -44.09 14.18
CA ALA A 46 8.35 -43.96 15.64
C ALA A 46 8.55 -45.32 16.34
N ALA A 47 8.15 -46.43 15.71
CA ALA A 47 8.27 -47.78 16.24
C ALA A 47 9.62 -48.47 15.94
N THR A 48 10.62 -47.78 15.38
CA THR A 48 11.98 -48.34 15.23
C THR A 48 12.85 -48.04 16.47
N PRO A 49 13.07 -49.01 17.37
CA PRO A 49 13.73 -48.78 18.67
C PRO A 49 15.22 -48.38 18.57
N HIS A 50 15.85 -48.55 17.41
CA HIS A 50 17.27 -48.28 17.22
C HIS A 50 17.62 -46.78 17.18
N LEU A 51 16.71 -45.91 16.70
CA LEU A 51 16.93 -44.46 16.71
C LEU A 51 16.60 -43.80 18.06
N ALA A 52 15.65 -44.36 18.81
CA ALA A 52 15.35 -43.92 20.17
C ALA A 52 16.55 -44.09 21.12
N ARG A 53 17.34 -45.18 20.94
CA ARG A 53 18.56 -45.41 21.73
C ARG A 53 19.72 -44.47 21.35
N ALA A 54 19.79 -44.04 20.09
CA ALA A 54 20.77 -43.05 19.63
C ALA A 54 20.42 -41.62 20.13
N MET A 55 19.14 -41.28 20.23
CA MET A 55 18.73 -39.99 20.80
C MET A 55 18.87 -39.94 22.33
N ALA A 56 18.63 -41.05 23.03
CA ALA A 56 18.81 -41.12 24.48
C ALA A 56 20.29 -41.06 24.92
N THR A 57 21.22 -41.53 24.08
CA THR A 57 22.67 -41.41 24.36
C THR A 57 23.21 -40.01 24.06
N ALA A 58 22.65 -39.30 23.07
CA ALA A 58 23.00 -37.91 22.78
C ALA A 58 22.53 -36.92 23.86
N THR A 59 21.41 -37.19 24.56
CA THR A 59 20.97 -36.38 25.70
C THR A 59 21.71 -36.69 26.99
N ALA A 60 22.10 -37.95 27.23
CA ALA A 60 22.91 -38.32 28.39
C ALA A 60 24.35 -37.73 28.35
N ALA A 61 24.95 -37.61 27.15
CA ALA A 61 26.28 -37.02 26.99
C ALA A 61 26.33 -35.50 27.19
N ARG A 62 25.18 -34.79 27.20
CA ARG A 62 25.12 -33.35 27.47
C ARG A 62 24.97 -33.01 28.96
N VAL A 63 24.56 -33.95 29.80
CA VAL A 63 24.36 -33.69 31.24
C VAL A 63 25.67 -33.81 32.03
N THR A 64 26.70 -34.48 31.50
CA THR A 64 28.01 -34.63 32.17
C THR A 64 29.06 -33.61 31.76
N ALA A 65 28.79 -32.71 30.81
CA ALA A 65 29.73 -31.67 30.40
C ALA A 65 29.65 -30.37 31.21
N ASP A 66 28.58 -30.16 32.01
CA ASP A 66 28.37 -28.91 32.76
C ASP A 66 28.93 -28.93 34.21
N ALA A 67 29.60 -29.99 34.63
CA ALA A 67 30.16 -30.10 35.98
C ALA A 67 31.59 -29.52 36.14
N SER A 68 32.15 -28.87 35.11
CA SER A 68 33.54 -28.38 35.16
C SER A 68 33.75 -26.91 34.73
N SER A 69 32.71 -26.08 34.72
CA SER A 69 32.83 -24.64 34.49
C SER A 69 32.30 -23.84 35.68
N ALA A 70 32.92 -24.07 36.84
CA ALA A 70 32.81 -23.17 37.98
C ALA A 70 33.90 -22.11 37.88
N GLU A 71 33.59 -20.96 37.25
CA GLU A 71 34.14 -19.64 37.59
C GLU A 71 33.53 -18.54 36.69
N GLY A 72 32.66 -17.71 37.26
CA GLY A 72 32.61 -16.28 36.89
C GLY A 72 31.53 -15.73 35.95
N GLY A 73 30.30 -16.29 35.89
CA GLY A 73 29.19 -15.69 35.13
C GLY A 73 27.92 -15.44 35.98
N PRO A 74 27.19 -14.31 35.82
CA PRO A 74 26.07 -13.96 36.69
C PRO A 74 24.85 -14.89 36.50
N ASP A 75 24.55 -15.63 37.57
CA ASP A 75 23.63 -16.76 37.75
C ASP A 75 22.12 -16.49 37.50
N TRP A 76 21.74 -15.29 37.03
CA TRP A 76 20.33 -14.92 36.86
C TRP A 76 19.72 -15.41 35.52
N LEU A 77 20.54 -15.67 34.49
CA LEU A 77 20.07 -16.17 33.20
C LEU A 77 19.72 -17.67 33.24
N ALA A 78 20.41 -18.47 34.06
CA ALA A 78 20.16 -19.90 34.20
C ALA A 78 18.85 -20.19 34.98
N ARG A 79 18.45 -19.29 35.88
CA ARG A 79 17.19 -19.40 36.65
C ARG A 79 15.93 -18.96 35.89
N MET A 80 16.05 -18.35 34.71
CA MET A 80 14.89 -18.02 33.85
C MET A 80 14.53 -19.14 32.85
N GLY A 81 14.96 -20.38 33.11
CA GLY A 81 14.47 -21.59 32.45
C GLY A 81 12.99 -21.86 32.75
N SER A 82 12.11 -21.11 32.08
CA SER A 82 10.72 -21.40 31.72
C SER A 82 10.03 -22.58 32.44
N GLN A 83 9.62 -22.37 33.71
CA GLN A 83 8.52 -23.14 34.32
C GLN A 83 7.13 -22.54 33.97
N ALA A 84 7.02 -21.79 32.88
CA ALA A 84 5.73 -21.39 32.33
C ALA A 84 5.15 -22.60 31.59
N VAL A 85 4.35 -23.42 32.28
CA VAL A 85 3.45 -24.38 31.65
C VAL A 85 2.49 -23.58 30.79
N LEU A 86 2.83 -23.39 29.52
CA LEU A 86 1.98 -22.73 28.54
C LEU A 86 0.70 -23.56 28.44
N ALA A 87 -0.41 -22.99 28.94
CA ALA A 87 -1.73 -23.57 28.70
C ALA A 87 -1.87 -23.83 27.20
N PRO A 88 -2.33 -25.03 26.78
CA PRO A 88 -2.41 -25.38 25.37
C PRO A 88 -3.22 -24.31 24.64
N LEU A 89 -2.57 -23.61 23.69
CA LEU A 89 -3.27 -22.67 22.82
C LEU A 89 -4.24 -23.48 21.97
N THR A 90 -5.49 -23.54 22.41
CA THR A 90 -6.59 -24.02 21.58
C THR A 90 -6.69 -23.12 20.35
N VAL A 91 -6.91 -23.74 19.19
CA VAL A 91 -6.89 -23.08 17.87
C VAL A 91 -7.86 -21.88 17.80
N ASP A 92 -8.88 -21.85 18.66
CA ASP A 92 -9.84 -20.75 18.77
C ASP A 92 -9.26 -19.41 19.25
N ARG A 93 -8.08 -19.42 19.88
CA ARG A 93 -7.42 -18.20 20.38
C ARG A 93 -6.33 -17.64 19.46
N MET A 94 -5.98 -18.27 18.33
CA MET A 94 -4.97 -17.71 17.43
C MET A 94 -5.49 -16.47 16.68
N PRO A 95 -4.91 -15.27 16.94
CA PRO A 95 -5.28 -14.06 16.21
C PRO A 95 -4.79 -14.19 14.76
N GLY A 96 -5.72 -14.38 13.82
CA GLY A 96 -5.43 -14.47 12.38
C GLY A 96 -6.11 -15.64 11.65
N LEU A 97 -6.58 -16.66 12.39
CA LEU A 97 -7.33 -17.80 11.85
C LEU A 97 -8.83 -17.76 12.14
N ARG A 98 -9.32 -16.71 12.81
CA ARG A 98 -10.76 -16.46 12.95
C ARG A 98 -11.34 -16.25 11.56
N LYS A 99 -12.00 -17.29 11.04
CA LYS A 99 -12.94 -17.15 9.93
C LYS A 99 -13.92 -16.04 10.34
N PRO A 100 -14.15 -15.02 9.51
CA PRO A 100 -15.10 -13.96 9.85
C PRO A 100 -16.42 -14.64 10.20
N LYS A 101 -16.94 -14.39 11.41
CA LYS A 101 -18.30 -14.83 11.78
C LYS A 101 -19.22 -14.38 10.64
N PRO A 102 -20.05 -15.29 10.07
CA PRO A 102 -21.03 -14.88 9.08
C PRO A 102 -21.85 -13.74 9.70
N LYS A 103 -21.87 -12.59 9.03
CA LYS A 103 -22.71 -11.48 9.46
C LYS A 103 -24.14 -11.99 9.33
N LEU A 104 -24.84 -12.14 10.45
CA LEU A 104 -26.29 -12.26 10.45
C LEU A 104 -26.82 -11.06 9.65
N THR A 105 -27.54 -11.37 8.58
CA THR A 105 -28.32 -10.39 7.83
C THR A 105 -29.42 -9.85 8.73
N PRO A 106 -29.57 -8.52 8.89
CA PRO A 106 -30.63 -7.90 9.70
C PRO A 106 -32.06 -8.02 9.11
N MET A 107 -32.40 -9.15 8.47
CA MET A 107 -33.67 -9.33 7.76
C MET A 107 -34.41 -10.62 8.15
N ASP A 108 -33.94 -11.37 9.15
CA ASP A 108 -34.59 -12.60 9.63
C ASP A 108 -35.21 -12.45 11.02
N ASP A 109 -35.71 -11.25 11.35
CA ASP A 109 -36.58 -11.02 12.52
C ASP A 109 -38.06 -11.17 12.13
N ALA A 110 -38.41 -12.27 11.47
CA ALA A 110 -39.79 -12.74 11.42
C ALA A 110 -40.01 -13.67 12.64
N PRO A 111 -41.03 -13.42 13.49
CA PRO A 111 -41.34 -14.28 14.62
C PRO A 111 -42.01 -15.57 14.14
N ASP A 112 -41.21 -16.49 13.59
CA ASP A 112 -41.69 -17.79 13.15
C ASP A 112 -41.53 -18.81 14.29
N GLU A 113 -42.68 -19.28 14.78
CA GLU A 113 -42.96 -20.25 15.86
C GLU A 113 -42.36 -21.66 15.70
N ASN A 114 -41.12 -21.82 15.23
CA ASN A 114 -40.50 -23.14 15.11
C ASN A 114 -39.18 -23.26 15.88
N SER A 115 -39.30 -23.26 17.21
CA SER A 115 -38.23 -23.65 18.14
C SER A 115 -38.02 -25.16 18.10
N ASN A 116 -37.22 -25.65 17.15
CA ASN A 116 -36.58 -26.97 17.26
C ASN A 116 -35.16 -26.79 17.83
N PRO A 117 -34.93 -27.05 19.14
CA PRO A 117 -33.66 -26.77 19.82
C PRO A 117 -32.48 -27.68 19.40
N TYR A 118 -32.69 -28.60 18.46
CA TYR A 118 -31.66 -29.51 17.94
C TYR A 118 -31.66 -29.62 16.41
N ALA A 119 -31.97 -28.53 15.70
CA ALA A 119 -31.65 -28.48 14.27
C ALA A 119 -30.13 -28.45 14.11
N LEU A 120 -29.52 -29.64 13.95
CA LEU A 120 -28.14 -29.84 13.57
C LEU A 120 -27.86 -28.92 12.38
N VAL A 121 -27.07 -27.87 12.61
CA VAL A 121 -26.58 -26.98 11.56
C VAL A 121 -25.93 -27.87 10.52
N GLU A 122 -26.59 -28.04 9.37
CA GLU A 122 -26.06 -28.82 8.27
C GLU A 122 -24.65 -28.32 8.00
N ALA A 123 -23.67 -29.24 8.10
CA ALA A 123 -22.27 -28.90 7.93
C ALA A 123 -22.15 -28.08 6.63
N PRO A 124 -21.65 -26.82 6.70
CA PRO A 124 -21.73 -25.91 5.57
C PRO A 124 -21.13 -26.61 4.37
N LYS A 125 -21.95 -26.89 3.35
CA LYS A 125 -21.52 -27.50 2.10
C LYS A 125 -20.36 -26.65 1.60
N THR A 126 -19.15 -27.16 1.77
CA THR A 126 -17.95 -26.52 1.28
C THR A 126 -18.09 -26.53 -0.22
N ARG A 127 -18.52 -25.40 -0.79
CA ARG A 127 -18.59 -25.20 -2.23
C ARG A 127 -17.18 -25.51 -2.70
N ARG A 128 -16.99 -26.69 -3.30
CA ARG A 128 -15.73 -27.08 -3.93
C ARG A 128 -15.52 -26.03 -5.00
N VAL A 129 -14.74 -25.01 -4.68
CA VAL A 129 -14.24 -24.07 -5.67
C VAL A 129 -13.46 -24.95 -6.60
N SER A 130 -14.01 -25.19 -7.79
CA SER A 130 -13.29 -25.85 -8.85
C SER A 130 -12.00 -25.08 -8.98
N VAL A 131 -10.89 -25.74 -8.61
CA VAL A 131 -9.55 -25.22 -8.85
C VAL A 131 -9.38 -25.36 -10.36
N GLY A 132 -10.03 -24.44 -11.10
CA GLY A 132 -9.84 -24.31 -12.52
C GLY A 132 -8.34 -24.20 -12.72
N SER A 133 -7.80 -25.08 -13.55
CA SER A 133 -6.39 -25.17 -13.88
C SER A 133 -5.94 -23.84 -14.48
N SER A 134 -5.65 -22.86 -13.62
CA SER A 134 -5.19 -21.55 -14.05
C SER A 134 -3.80 -21.78 -14.62
N LYS A 135 -3.68 -21.65 -15.94
CA LYS A 135 -2.39 -21.57 -16.62
C LYS A 135 -1.49 -20.63 -15.80
N PRO A 136 -0.23 -20.99 -15.56
CA PRO A 136 0.66 -20.19 -14.73
C PRO A 136 0.62 -18.75 -15.22
N ALA A 137 0.34 -17.81 -14.31
CA ALA A 137 0.33 -16.41 -14.67
C ALA A 137 1.71 -16.08 -15.23
N GLY A 138 1.78 -15.62 -16.50
CA GLY A 138 3.05 -15.30 -17.13
C GLY A 138 3.87 -14.33 -16.29
N GLU A 139 5.20 -14.43 -16.38
CA GLU A 139 6.14 -13.67 -15.53
C GLU A 139 5.86 -12.16 -15.52
N VAL A 140 5.47 -11.61 -16.68
CA VAL A 140 5.06 -10.20 -16.83
C VAL A 140 3.92 -9.82 -15.88
N LYS A 141 2.91 -10.69 -15.72
CA LYS A 141 1.76 -10.44 -14.83
C LYS A 141 2.18 -10.49 -13.36
N ILE A 142 3.17 -11.31 -13.02
CA ILE A 142 3.71 -11.39 -11.65
C ILE A 142 4.47 -10.10 -11.32
N LEU A 143 5.35 -9.65 -12.22
CA LEU A 143 6.15 -8.45 -12.04
C LEU A 143 5.26 -7.19 -11.96
N TRP A 144 4.25 -7.11 -12.84
CA TRP A 144 3.22 -6.06 -12.81
C TRP A 144 2.50 -5.98 -11.46
N ARG A 145 2.01 -7.12 -10.92
CA ARG A 145 1.33 -7.13 -9.61
C ARG A 145 2.28 -6.72 -8.48
N ARG A 146 3.55 -7.10 -8.54
CA ARG A 146 4.55 -6.73 -7.53
C ARG A 146 4.83 -5.24 -7.53
N GLN A 147 4.97 -4.62 -8.70
CA GLN A 147 5.14 -3.17 -8.82
C GLN A 147 3.91 -2.41 -8.34
N LEU A 148 2.70 -2.80 -8.76
CA LEU A 148 1.46 -2.18 -8.30
C LEU A 148 1.27 -2.29 -6.78
N GLY A 149 1.65 -3.42 -6.18
CA GLY A 149 1.60 -3.58 -4.72
C GLY A 149 2.51 -2.59 -3.97
N THR A 150 3.68 -2.29 -4.55
CA THR A 150 4.63 -1.32 -3.98
C THR A 150 4.08 0.09 -4.07
N ILE A 151 3.51 0.46 -5.23
CA ILE A 151 2.87 1.76 -5.45
C ILE A 151 1.69 1.97 -4.48
N GLN A 152 0.85 0.95 -4.27
CA GLN A 152 -0.25 1.01 -3.30
C GLN A 152 0.24 1.21 -1.86
N LYS A 153 1.37 0.59 -1.49
CA LYS A 153 1.98 0.77 -0.17
C LYS A 153 2.48 2.22 0.00
N ALA A 154 3.11 2.79 -1.02
CA ALA A 154 3.55 4.18 -1.01
C ALA A 154 2.37 5.15 -0.88
N PHE A 155 1.30 4.98 -1.66
CA PHE A 155 0.10 5.83 -1.55
C PHE A 155 -0.57 5.73 -0.18
N ARG A 156 -0.63 4.52 0.41
CA ARG A 156 -1.15 4.36 1.76
C ARG A 156 -0.32 5.13 2.78
N TRP A 157 1.01 5.04 2.68
CA TRP A 157 1.92 5.75 3.55
C TRP A 157 1.77 7.28 3.41
N ILE A 158 1.71 7.82 2.18
CA ILE A 158 1.48 9.25 1.92
C ILE A 158 0.15 9.72 2.55
N ASN A 159 -0.90 8.91 2.45
CA ASN A 159 -2.20 9.28 2.99
C ASN A 159 -2.22 9.26 4.54
N GLU A 160 -1.49 8.33 5.16
CA GLU A 160 -1.32 8.26 6.62
C GLU A 160 -0.46 9.43 7.14
N THR A 161 0.66 9.75 6.46
CA THR A 161 1.52 10.88 6.84
C THR A 161 0.82 12.22 6.65
N ALA A 162 0.07 12.40 5.56
CA ALA A 162 -0.68 13.62 5.32
C ALA A 162 -1.73 13.89 6.41
N TYR A 163 -2.34 12.86 6.99
CA TYR A 163 -3.25 13.02 8.13
C TYR A 163 -2.49 13.53 9.37
N LEU A 164 -1.39 12.87 9.72
CA LEU A 164 -0.54 13.26 10.85
C LEU A 164 -0.03 14.71 10.72
N ILE A 165 0.43 15.08 9.51
CA ILE A 165 0.93 16.42 9.24
C ILE A 165 -0.21 17.44 9.25
N SER A 166 -1.43 17.10 8.84
CA SER A 166 -2.55 18.06 8.79
C SER A 166 -2.99 18.57 10.17
N VAL A 167 -2.86 17.76 11.23
CA VAL A 167 -3.30 18.12 12.60
C VAL A 167 -2.64 19.40 13.13
N PRO A 168 -1.30 19.54 13.16
CA PRO A 168 -0.67 20.78 13.63
C PRO A 168 -1.03 22.00 12.77
N PHE A 169 -1.24 21.86 11.46
CA PHE A 169 -1.66 23.00 10.63
C PHE A 169 -3.11 23.41 10.87
N ILE A 170 -4.00 22.47 11.18
CA ILE A 170 -5.35 22.80 11.65
C ILE A 170 -5.27 23.58 12.97
N MET A 171 -4.38 23.18 13.89
CA MET A 171 -4.13 23.95 15.12
C MET A 171 -3.58 25.35 14.81
N LEU A 172 -2.66 25.50 13.86
CA LEU A 172 -2.17 26.82 13.41
C LEU A 172 -3.29 27.71 12.87
N ILE A 173 -4.29 27.14 12.17
CA ILE A 173 -5.48 27.89 11.74
C ILE A 173 -6.27 28.41 12.95
N PHE A 174 -6.53 27.54 13.93
CA PHE A 174 -7.25 27.93 15.15
C PHE A 174 -6.47 28.96 15.97
N LEU A 175 -5.17 28.78 16.19
CA LEU A 175 -4.31 29.74 16.87
C LEU A 175 -4.26 31.08 16.12
N GLY A 176 -4.07 31.05 14.80
CA GLY A 176 -4.11 32.26 13.97
C GLY A 176 -5.45 32.99 14.05
N ALA A 177 -6.56 32.24 14.11
CA ALA A 177 -7.89 32.81 14.29
C ALA A 177 -8.08 33.41 15.69
N MET A 178 -7.66 32.72 16.76
CA MET A 178 -7.74 33.21 18.14
C MET A 178 -6.89 34.45 18.38
N MET A 179 -5.71 34.52 17.75
CA MET A 179 -4.80 35.68 17.85
C MET A 179 -5.13 36.79 16.84
N HIS A 180 -6.20 36.64 16.03
CA HIS A 180 -6.51 37.53 14.91
C HIS A 180 -5.35 37.75 13.93
N ASN A 181 -4.42 36.79 13.86
CA ASN A 181 -3.23 36.84 13.02
C ASN A 181 -3.51 36.15 11.67
N ARG A 182 -4.00 36.95 10.72
CA ARG A 182 -4.41 36.51 9.38
C ARG A 182 -3.33 35.73 8.61
N PRO A 183 -2.06 36.17 8.48
CA PRO A 183 -1.06 35.42 7.73
C PRO A 183 -0.80 34.04 8.32
N MET A 184 -0.84 33.89 9.66
CA MET A 184 -0.70 32.59 10.31
C MET A 184 -1.87 31.64 10.00
N ALA A 185 -3.10 32.16 10.04
CA ALA A 185 -4.29 31.40 9.67
C ALA A 185 -4.29 31.01 8.18
N LEU A 186 -3.86 31.92 7.29
CA LEU A 186 -3.73 31.66 5.85
C LEU A 186 -2.65 30.63 5.54
N LEU A 187 -1.50 30.67 6.21
CA LEU A 187 -0.44 29.67 6.07
C LEU A 187 -0.95 28.28 6.47
N GLY A 188 -1.59 28.18 7.64
CA GLY A 188 -2.21 26.93 8.08
C GLY A 188 -3.24 26.40 7.09
N ALA A 189 -4.12 27.29 6.60
CA ALA A 189 -5.15 26.92 5.62
C ALA A 189 -4.56 26.47 4.29
N ALA A 190 -3.56 27.18 3.76
CA ALA A 190 -2.90 26.84 2.50
C ALA A 190 -2.26 25.44 2.58
N VAL A 191 -1.52 25.16 3.65
CA VAL A 191 -0.89 23.84 3.83
C VAL A 191 -1.93 22.73 3.98
N VAL A 192 -3.01 22.96 4.73
CA VAL A 192 -4.12 22.00 4.86
C VAL A 192 -4.77 21.72 3.51
N VAL A 193 -5.00 22.74 2.68
CA VAL A 193 -5.57 22.57 1.34
C VAL A 193 -4.63 21.77 0.44
N VAL A 194 -3.34 22.12 0.38
CA VAL A 194 -2.34 21.40 -0.44
C VAL A 194 -2.23 19.93 -0.02
N LEU A 195 -2.16 19.65 1.29
CA LEU A 195 -2.14 18.28 1.82
C LEU A 195 -3.41 17.52 1.42
N ASN A 196 -4.59 18.13 1.54
CA ASN A 196 -5.84 17.48 1.15
C ASN A 196 -5.95 17.24 -0.36
N ILE A 197 -5.43 18.15 -1.20
CA ILE A 197 -5.33 17.92 -2.65
C ILE A 197 -4.44 16.70 -2.93
N GLY A 198 -3.27 16.61 -2.30
CA GLY A 198 -2.39 15.44 -2.43
C GLY A 198 -3.09 14.13 -2.05
N ARG A 199 -3.91 14.16 -0.98
CA ARG A 199 -4.74 13.01 -0.57
C ARG A 199 -5.80 12.66 -1.61
N ILE A 200 -6.51 13.65 -2.16
CA ILE A 200 -7.50 13.44 -3.23
C ILE A 200 -6.84 12.78 -4.44
N VAL A 201 -5.71 13.33 -4.92
CA VAL A 201 -4.97 12.77 -6.06
C VAL A 201 -4.53 11.33 -5.79
N SER A 202 -3.96 11.05 -4.61
CA SER A 202 -3.55 9.69 -4.24
C SER A 202 -4.74 8.71 -4.14
N GLY A 203 -5.89 9.18 -3.64
CA GLY A 203 -7.10 8.38 -3.53
C GLY A 203 -7.74 8.10 -4.89
N LEU A 204 -7.77 9.10 -5.78
CA LEU A 204 -8.20 8.95 -7.18
C LEU A 204 -7.30 8.00 -7.95
N ALA A 205 -5.98 8.14 -7.82
CA ALA A 205 -5.03 7.20 -8.41
C ALA A 205 -5.30 5.76 -7.94
N ASN A 206 -5.58 5.57 -6.64
CA ASN A 206 -5.94 4.26 -6.12
C ASN A 206 -7.28 3.72 -6.67
N ILE A 207 -8.25 4.58 -6.98
CA ILE A 207 -9.50 4.18 -7.65
C ILE A 207 -9.21 3.69 -9.08
N VAL A 208 -8.38 4.44 -9.83
CA VAL A 208 -7.98 4.09 -11.21
C VAL A 208 -7.17 2.79 -11.24
N VAL A 209 -6.31 2.53 -10.25
CA VAL A 209 -5.47 1.31 -10.20
C VAL A 209 -6.29 0.03 -10.04
N ILE A 210 -7.51 0.08 -9.48
CA ILE A 210 -8.35 -1.11 -9.25
C ILE A 210 -8.71 -1.85 -10.55
N PRO A 211 -9.30 -1.21 -11.57
CA PRO A 211 -9.61 -1.87 -12.84
C PRO A 211 -8.33 -2.35 -13.57
N PHE A 212 -7.24 -1.58 -13.51
CA PHE A 212 -5.92 -1.99 -14.07
C PHE A 212 -5.35 -3.27 -13.42
N ARG A 213 -5.77 -3.58 -12.19
CA ARG A 213 -5.36 -4.81 -11.49
C ARG A 213 -6.12 -6.04 -11.99
N GLU A 214 -7.34 -5.86 -12.48
CA GLU A 214 -8.17 -6.93 -13.03
C GLU A 214 -7.75 -7.23 -14.47
N SER A 215 -7.70 -6.20 -15.31
CA SER A 215 -7.11 -6.28 -16.64
C SER A 215 -6.65 -4.90 -17.15
N PRO A 216 -5.55 -4.84 -17.92
CA PRO A 216 -5.07 -3.57 -18.47
C PRO A 216 -6.09 -2.94 -19.44
N LEU A 217 -6.78 -3.77 -20.23
CA LEU A 217 -7.83 -3.32 -21.15
C LEU A 217 -8.99 -2.65 -20.39
N GLN A 218 -9.43 -3.24 -19.28
CA GLN A 218 -10.48 -2.67 -18.43
C GLN A 218 -10.02 -1.39 -17.73
N GLY A 219 -8.72 -1.30 -17.38
CA GLY A 219 -8.10 -0.05 -16.92
C GLY A 219 -8.17 1.06 -17.97
N ILE A 220 -7.85 0.75 -19.23
CA ILE A 220 -7.95 1.71 -20.34
C ILE A 220 -9.40 2.11 -20.59
N LEU A 221 -10.32 1.15 -20.62
CA LEU A 221 -11.76 1.41 -20.75
C LEU A 221 -12.29 2.27 -19.60
N PHE A 222 -11.74 2.14 -18.39
CA PHE A 222 -12.10 2.97 -17.24
C PHE A 222 -11.70 4.44 -17.40
N LEU A 223 -10.79 4.80 -18.31
CA LEU A 223 -10.45 6.20 -18.60
C LEU A 223 -11.50 6.90 -19.48
N ILE A 224 -12.42 6.16 -20.09
CA ILE A 224 -13.50 6.68 -20.93
C ILE A 224 -14.72 6.96 -20.05
N PRO A 225 -15.10 8.23 -19.79
CA PRO A 225 -16.09 8.60 -18.77
C PRO A 225 -17.40 7.80 -18.75
N PRO A 226 -18.11 7.57 -19.88
CA PRO A 226 -19.35 6.78 -19.84
C PRO A 226 -19.15 5.35 -19.35
N ILE A 227 -18.00 4.72 -19.68
CA ILE A 227 -17.68 3.36 -19.24
C ILE A 227 -17.25 3.36 -17.78
N THR A 228 -16.57 4.41 -17.31
CA THR A 228 -16.21 4.61 -15.91
C THR A 228 -17.45 4.52 -15.01
N PHE A 229 -18.53 5.23 -15.36
CA PHE A 229 -19.78 5.22 -14.59
C PHE A 229 -20.43 3.83 -14.57
N PHE A 230 -20.51 3.16 -15.73
CA PHE A 230 -21.07 1.81 -15.82
C PHE A 230 -20.25 0.80 -14.98
N TYR A 231 -18.91 0.88 -15.05
CA TYR A 231 -18.03 0.05 -14.23
C TYR A 231 -18.22 0.35 -12.74
N MET A 232 -18.31 1.62 -12.35
CA MET A 232 -18.51 2.03 -10.96
C MET A 232 -19.84 1.53 -10.39
N ALA A 233 -20.93 1.60 -11.17
CA ALA A 233 -22.24 1.09 -10.77
C ALA A 233 -22.19 -0.41 -10.51
N ASN A 234 -21.64 -1.19 -11.44
CA ASN A 234 -21.56 -2.64 -11.34
C ASN A 234 -20.58 -3.14 -10.27
N HIS A 235 -19.55 -2.37 -9.94
CA HIS A 235 -18.50 -2.74 -8.97
C HIS A 235 -18.49 -1.86 -7.72
N TRP A 236 -19.62 -1.25 -7.37
CA TRP A 236 -19.71 -0.29 -6.27
C TRP A 236 -19.19 -0.84 -4.94
N SER A 237 -19.45 -2.12 -4.63
CA SER A 237 -18.98 -2.76 -3.39
C SER A 237 -17.44 -2.79 -3.28
N LYS A 238 -16.72 -2.89 -4.40
CA LYS A 238 -15.25 -2.85 -4.44
C LYS A 238 -14.72 -1.42 -4.32
N LEU A 239 -15.43 -0.44 -4.89
CA LEU A 239 -15.00 0.95 -4.96
C LEU A 239 -15.42 1.80 -3.76
N ARG A 240 -16.46 1.41 -3.02
CA ARG A 240 -16.98 2.16 -1.86
C ARG A 240 -15.91 2.54 -0.85
N LYS A 241 -15.03 1.59 -0.50
CA LYS A 241 -13.93 1.82 0.46
C LYS A 241 -12.93 2.89 -0.06
N PRO A 242 -12.36 2.76 -1.27
CA PRO A 242 -11.57 3.82 -1.91
C PRO A 242 -12.29 5.17 -1.98
N THR A 243 -13.54 5.20 -2.46
CA THR A 243 -14.31 6.44 -2.62
C THR A 243 -14.54 7.14 -1.28
N GLN A 244 -14.84 6.38 -0.21
CA GLN A 244 -14.99 6.93 1.13
C GLN A 244 -13.70 7.61 1.64
N ARG A 245 -12.52 7.15 1.20
CA ARG A 245 -11.24 7.80 1.54
C ARG A 245 -11.02 9.13 0.83
N VAL A 246 -11.58 9.30 -0.37
CA VAL A 246 -11.51 10.56 -1.13
C VAL A 246 -12.54 11.57 -0.60
N MET A 247 -13.69 11.09 -0.13
CA MET A 247 -14.76 11.93 0.40
C MET A 247 -14.35 12.71 1.65
N GLY A 248 -13.51 12.13 2.52
CA GLY A 248 -13.03 12.78 3.74
C GLY A 248 -12.28 14.10 3.46
N PRO A 249 -11.18 14.07 2.69
CA PRO A 249 -10.47 15.29 2.27
C PRO A 249 -11.37 16.31 1.56
N LEU A 250 -12.27 15.86 0.67
CA LEU A 250 -13.22 16.76 0.01
C LEU A 250 -14.10 17.52 1.00
N LEU A 251 -14.63 16.84 2.02
CA LEU A 251 -15.39 17.47 3.09
C LEU A 251 -14.55 18.47 3.88
N THR A 252 -13.28 18.16 4.17
CA THR A 252 -12.40 19.11 4.88
C THR A 252 -12.11 20.36 4.05
N ILE A 253 -11.86 20.23 2.74
CA ILE A 253 -11.69 21.38 1.84
C ILE A 253 -12.98 22.20 1.80
N GLY A 254 -14.13 21.53 1.64
CA GLY A 254 -15.44 22.18 1.68
C GLY A 254 -15.67 22.95 2.97
N LEU A 255 -15.29 22.38 4.11
CA LEU A 255 -15.41 23.01 5.42
C LEU A 255 -14.46 24.20 5.60
N VAL A 256 -13.23 24.11 5.09
CA VAL A 256 -12.30 25.25 5.07
C VAL A 256 -12.86 26.37 4.20
N ILE A 257 -13.33 26.07 2.99
CA ILE A 257 -13.96 27.07 2.10
C ILE A 257 -15.17 27.71 2.81
N LEU A 258 -16.02 26.89 3.41
CA LEU A 258 -17.20 27.35 4.15
C LEU A 258 -16.78 28.29 5.30
N ALA A 259 -15.81 27.90 6.12
CA ALA A 259 -15.28 28.74 7.20
C ALA A 259 -14.77 30.10 6.69
N PHE A 260 -14.05 30.12 5.57
CA PHE A 260 -13.59 31.37 4.96
C PHE A 260 -14.72 32.22 4.37
N THR A 261 -15.81 31.61 3.91
CA THR A 261 -16.98 32.36 3.41
C THR A 261 -17.84 32.96 4.51
N PHE A 262 -17.96 32.30 5.66
CA PHE A 262 -18.82 32.74 6.77
C PHE A 262 -18.08 33.57 7.83
N ILE A 263 -16.75 33.60 7.84
CA ILE A 263 -15.95 34.41 8.77
C ILE A 263 -15.43 35.66 8.02
N PRO A 264 -16.19 36.77 7.99
CA PRO A 264 -15.79 37.99 7.28
C PRO A 264 -14.50 38.61 7.81
N SER A 265 -14.09 38.28 9.04
CA SER A 265 -12.79 38.69 9.60
C SER A 265 -11.60 38.04 8.87
N LEU A 266 -11.74 36.81 8.36
CA LEU A 266 -10.71 36.09 7.60
C LEU A 266 -10.78 36.41 6.10
N SER A 267 -11.98 36.62 5.58
CA SER A 267 -12.24 37.23 4.27
C SER A 267 -11.98 38.74 4.34
N GLY A 268 -10.73 39.12 4.61
CA GLY A 268 -10.35 40.50 4.93
C GLY A 268 -11.05 41.53 4.05
N LYS A 269 -11.57 42.59 4.69
CA LYS A 269 -12.26 43.76 4.12
C LYS A 269 -11.65 44.18 2.78
N ALA A 270 -12.11 43.56 1.72
CA ALA A 270 -11.88 43.97 0.35
C ALA A 270 -13.24 44.16 -0.31
N ALA A 271 -14.10 44.87 0.43
CA ALA A 271 -15.48 45.17 0.09
C ALA A 271 -15.61 46.28 -0.97
N ALA A 272 -14.57 46.60 -1.74
CA ALA A 272 -14.61 47.76 -2.63
C ALA A 272 -14.77 47.45 -4.13
N SER A 273 -14.47 46.26 -4.66
CA SER A 273 -14.70 46.04 -6.10
C SER A 273 -14.79 44.56 -6.48
N GLY A 274 -16.01 44.04 -6.53
CA GLY A 274 -16.33 42.76 -7.18
C GLY A 274 -16.36 41.57 -6.23
N GLY A 275 -17.55 40.98 -6.05
CA GLY A 275 -17.75 39.79 -5.22
C GLY A 275 -16.86 38.60 -5.62
N VAL A 276 -16.93 37.51 -4.85
CA VAL A 276 -16.13 36.27 -5.02
C VAL A 276 -16.09 35.80 -6.49
N LYS A 277 -17.18 35.96 -7.23
CA LYS A 277 -17.29 35.65 -8.66
C LYS A 277 -16.31 36.46 -9.53
N GLY A 278 -16.11 37.74 -9.22
CA GLY A 278 -15.15 38.62 -9.91
C GLY A 278 -13.71 38.20 -9.66
N ARG A 279 -13.37 37.82 -8.42
CA ARG A 279 -12.05 37.29 -8.07
C ARG A 279 -11.77 35.96 -8.74
N LEU A 280 -12.72 35.03 -8.67
CA LEU A 280 -12.57 33.73 -9.33
C LEU A 280 -12.39 33.89 -10.83
N LYS A 281 -13.17 34.80 -11.46
CA LYS A 281 -13.03 35.10 -12.88
C LYS A 281 -11.65 35.67 -13.19
N ALA A 282 -11.15 36.61 -12.38
CA ALA A 282 -9.83 37.21 -12.54
C ALA A 282 -8.71 36.15 -12.42
N THR A 283 -8.75 35.30 -11.39
CA THR A 283 -7.75 34.22 -11.21
C THR A 283 -7.82 33.20 -12.33
N VAL A 284 -9.01 32.85 -12.82
CA VAL A 284 -9.16 31.91 -13.96
C VAL A 284 -8.65 32.54 -15.26
N THR A 285 -8.88 33.84 -15.50
CA THR A 285 -8.30 34.52 -16.67
C THR A 285 -6.79 34.60 -16.59
N ASP A 286 -6.24 34.90 -15.42
CA ASP A 286 -4.79 34.98 -15.20
C ASP A 286 -4.12 33.62 -15.39
N LEU A 287 -4.71 32.56 -14.80
CA LEU A 287 -4.26 31.18 -14.99
C LEU A 287 -4.35 30.75 -16.47
N LYS A 288 -5.44 31.11 -17.15
CA LYS A 288 -5.60 30.84 -18.59
C LYS A 288 -4.53 31.56 -19.41
N GLN A 289 -4.20 32.79 -19.07
CA GLN A 289 -3.21 33.60 -19.78
C GLN A 289 -1.79 33.06 -19.56
N SER A 290 -1.47 32.61 -18.34
CA SER A 290 -0.21 31.93 -18.01
C SER A 290 -0.05 30.58 -18.74
N ILE A 291 -1.10 29.75 -18.75
CA ILE A 291 -1.08 28.50 -19.53
C ILE A 291 -0.96 28.79 -21.03
N GLN A 292 -1.61 29.83 -21.52
CA GLN A 292 -1.57 30.19 -22.94
C GLN A 292 -0.20 30.76 -23.35
N SER A 293 0.49 31.51 -22.48
CA SER A 293 1.85 31.98 -22.74
C SER A 293 2.86 30.83 -22.70
N GLU A 294 2.76 29.90 -21.74
CA GLU A 294 3.59 28.69 -21.70
C GLU A 294 3.33 27.75 -22.88
N ALA A 295 2.06 27.52 -23.24
CA ALA A 295 1.70 26.72 -24.41
C ALA A 295 2.16 27.36 -25.73
N GLY A 296 2.18 28.70 -25.81
CA GLY A 296 2.74 29.45 -26.93
C GLY A 296 4.26 29.29 -27.02
N GLN A 297 4.97 29.31 -25.89
CA GLN A 297 6.40 29.01 -25.85
C GLN A 297 6.70 27.57 -26.27
N LEU A 298 5.89 26.60 -25.83
CA LEU A 298 6.03 25.19 -26.22
C LEU A 298 5.73 24.94 -27.70
N LYS A 299 4.83 25.72 -28.33
CA LYS A 299 4.61 25.64 -29.78
C LYS A 299 5.78 26.21 -30.60
N ASN A 300 6.51 27.17 -30.04
CA ASN A 300 7.69 27.74 -30.68
C ASN A 300 8.97 26.94 -30.41
N LEU A 301 9.01 26.18 -29.32
CA LEU A 301 10.03 25.17 -29.05
C LEU A 301 9.70 23.88 -29.81
N ASP A 302 10.18 23.85 -31.06
CA ASP A 302 10.73 22.65 -31.68
C ASP A 302 9.83 21.56 -32.28
N LEU A 303 8.83 21.97 -33.06
CA LEU A 303 8.46 21.18 -34.26
C LEU A 303 9.46 21.37 -35.41
N LYS A 304 10.26 22.45 -35.41
CA LYS A 304 11.28 22.71 -36.43
C LYS A 304 12.60 21.95 -36.22
N SER A 305 13.07 21.72 -34.99
CA SER A 305 14.26 20.87 -34.80
C SER A 305 13.96 19.38 -34.98
N LEU A 306 12.73 18.94 -34.75
CA LEU A 306 12.32 17.54 -34.97
C LEU A 306 12.02 17.23 -36.45
N ALA A 307 11.78 18.26 -37.28
CA ALA A 307 11.53 18.12 -38.71
C ALA A 307 12.76 18.35 -39.59
N ALA A 308 13.94 18.60 -39.00
CA ALA A 308 15.19 18.60 -39.76
C ALA A 308 15.46 17.15 -40.24
N PRO A 309 15.49 16.90 -41.56
CA PRO A 309 15.79 15.56 -42.07
C PRO A 309 17.17 15.17 -41.58
N ALA A 310 17.26 14.00 -40.94
CA ALA A 310 18.52 13.40 -40.55
C ALA A 310 19.46 13.39 -41.77
N PRO A 311 20.71 13.85 -41.66
CA PRO A 311 21.65 13.77 -42.76
C PRO A 311 21.82 12.29 -43.12
N ALA A 312 21.38 11.96 -44.33
CA ALA A 312 21.63 10.67 -44.94
C ALA A 312 23.15 10.52 -45.16
N GLU A 313 23.60 9.27 -45.05
CA GLU A 313 24.95 8.78 -45.39
C GLU A 313 26.07 9.02 -44.36
N SER A 314 26.30 8.00 -43.53
CA SER A 314 27.59 7.29 -43.59
C SER A 314 27.46 5.84 -43.14
N LYS A 315 28.22 4.99 -43.83
CA LYS A 315 28.28 3.52 -43.78
C LYS A 315 28.37 2.91 -42.38
N PRO A 316 27.92 1.65 -42.19
CA PRO A 316 28.17 0.91 -40.97
C PRO A 316 29.60 0.34 -41.01
N ALA A 317 30.50 0.95 -40.24
CA ALA A 317 31.72 0.30 -39.78
C ALA A 317 31.56 0.06 -38.28
N GLY A 318 31.63 -1.20 -37.88
CA GLY A 318 31.48 -1.61 -36.50
C GLY A 318 32.62 -1.12 -35.61
N GLY A 319 32.36 -1.14 -34.31
CA GLY A 319 33.36 -0.92 -33.28
C GLY A 319 32.94 0.19 -32.34
N SER A 320 32.61 -0.22 -31.11
CA SER A 320 32.79 0.50 -29.84
C SER A 320 32.96 2.03 -29.93
N ASP A 321 31.99 2.77 -29.39
CA ASP A 321 32.21 3.88 -28.42
C ASP A 321 30.94 4.73 -28.29
N GLY A 322 30.16 4.47 -27.23
CA GLY A 322 28.94 5.22 -26.92
C GLY A 322 28.92 5.93 -25.56
N PRO A 323 29.93 6.75 -25.15
CA PRO A 323 29.78 7.61 -23.97
C PRO A 323 29.11 8.97 -24.25
N GLY A 324 28.99 9.41 -25.51
CA GLY A 324 28.58 10.78 -25.84
C GLY A 324 27.14 11.15 -25.46
N ALA A 325 26.19 10.23 -25.59
CA ALA A 325 24.78 10.51 -25.29
C ALA A 325 24.52 10.67 -23.78
N LEU A 326 25.26 9.93 -22.94
CA LEU A 326 25.20 10.05 -21.48
C LEU A 326 25.82 11.36 -21.01
N GLN A 327 26.94 11.77 -21.62
CA GLN A 327 27.62 13.02 -21.28
C GLN A 327 26.77 14.26 -21.64
N GLN A 328 26.01 14.18 -22.74
CA GLN A 328 25.08 15.24 -23.13
C GLN A 328 23.83 15.32 -22.23
N LEU A 329 23.41 14.19 -21.65
CA LEU A 329 22.35 14.14 -20.64
C LEU A 329 22.84 14.70 -19.30
N GLU A 330 24.07 14.37 -18.90
CA GLU A 330 24.66 14.79 -17.63
C GLU A 330 24.90 16.31 -17.57
N THR A 331 25.34 16.90 -18.69
CA THR A 331 25.48 18.37 -18.83
C THR A 331 24.13 19.09 -18.76
N LYS A 332 23.07 18.54 -19.37
CA LYS A 332 21.71 19.10 -19.25
C LYS A 332 21.16 19.01 -17.82
N VAL A 333 21.43 17.92 -17.12
CA VAL A 333 21.04 17.75 -15.71
C VAL A 333 21.79 18.72 -14.80
N GLN A 334 23.08 18.95 -15.04
CA GLN A 334 23.86 19.94 -14.30
C GLN A 334 23.34 21.37 -14.51
N GLY A 335 23.05 21.77 -15.76
CA GLY A 335 22.48 23.09 -16.05
C GLY A 335 21.13 23.33 -15.37
N ALA A 336 20.24 22.33 -15.37
CA ALA A 336 18.96 22.41 -14.66
C ALA A 336 19.13 22.57 -13.15
N LYS A 337 20.14 21.89 -12.57
CA LYS A 337 20.46 21.96 -11.15
C LYS A 337 20.98 23.34 -10.73
N GLU A 338 21.81 23.98 -11.56
CA GLU A 338 22.26 25.36 -11.33
C GLU A 338 21.11 26.37 -11.44
N MET A 339 20.21 26.19 -12.42
CA MET A 339 19.06 27.09 -12.58
C MET A 339 18.15 27.08 -11.34
N ILE A 340 17.88 25.90 -10.77
CA ILE A 340 17.10 25.75 -9.53
C ILE A 340 17.81 26.40 -8.35
N ARG A 341 19.14 26.26 -8.26
CA ARG A 341 19.94 26.84 -7.17
C ARG A 341 19.88 28.38 -7.21
N ASN A 342 20.05 28.96 -8.41
CA ASN A 342 19.95 30.40 -8.61
C ASN A 342 18.56 30.94 -8.26
N GLN A 343 17.48 30.24 -8.63
CA GLN A 343 16.12 30.64 -8.23
C GLN A 343 15.93 30.59 -6.71
N ALA A 344 16.46 29.56 -6.04
CA ALA A 344 16.36 29.43 -4.59
C ALA A 344 17.09 30.58 -3.87
N ASP A 345 18.27 30.97 -4.35
CA ASP A 345 19.04 32.07 -3.78
C ASP A 345 18.35 33.43 -4.02
N GLN A 346 17.71 33.62 -5.18
CA GLN A 346 16.94 34.82 -5.49
C GLN A 346 15.73 34.97 -4.56
N ILE A 347 15.01 33.87 -4.28
CA ILE A 347 13.92 33.85 -3.30
C ILE A 347 14.47 34.19 -1.91
N ARG A 348 15.63 33.65 -1.53
CA ARG A 348 16.25 33.88 -0.22
C ARG A 348 16.66 35.34 -0.03
N GLN A 349 17.21 35.99 -1.05
CA GLN A 349 17.54 37.41 -1.04
C GLN A 349 16.28 38.28 -0.93
N SER A 350 15.19 37.91 -1.62
CA SER A 350 13.92 38.64 -1.52
C SER A 350 13.21 38.50 -0.17
N ALA A 351 13.57 37.48 0.62
CA ALA A 351 12.97 37.19 1.92
C ALA A 351 13.74 37.77 3.11
N GLN A 352 14.90 38.41 2.90
CA GLN A 352 15.59 39.12 3.97
C GLN A 352 14.87 40.44 4.28
N PRO A 353 14.40 40.66 5.53
CA PRO A 353 13.80 41.93 5.91
C PRO A 353 14.86 43.03 5.85
N GLN A 354 14.50 44.16 5.23
CA GLN A 354 15.30 45.38 5.22
C GLN A 354 15.39 46.02 6.61
#